data_AF-A0A377DMZ0-F1
#
_entry.id   AF-A0A377DMZ0-F1
#
_cell.length_a   1.000
_cell.length_b   1.000
_cell.length_c   1.000
_cell.angle_alpha   90.00
_cell.angle_beta   90.00
_cell.angle_gamma   90.00
#
_symmetry.space_group_name_H-M   'P 1'
#
loop_
_entity.id
_entity.type
_entity.pdbx_description
1 polymer ?
#
loop_
_entity_poly.entity_id
_entity_poly.type
_entity_poly.pdbx_seq_one_letter_code
_entity_poly.pdbx_strand_id
1 'polypeptide(L)' 'MYTRNLLWLVSLVSAAPLYAADVPANTPLAPQQVFRYNNHSDPGTLDPQKVEENTAAQIVLDLF' A
#
# COMPACT_ATOMS: atom_id res chain seq x y z
N MET A 1 18.16 33.28 15.93
CA MET A 1 16.77 33.04 15.46
C MET A 1 16.71 32.22 14.16
N TYR A 2 17.65 31.30 13.87
CA TYR A 2 17.67 30.52 12.62
C TYR A 2 17.25 29.03 12.78
N THR A 3 17.22 28.51 14.00
CA THR A 3 16.98 27.08 14.27
C THR A 3 15.52 26.67 14.20
N ARG A 4 14.57 27.61 14.38
CA ARG A 4 13.13 27.32 14.36
C ARG A 4 12.60 26.98 12.96
N ASN A 5 13.16 27.58 11.92
CA ASN A 5 12.78 27.33 10.53
C ASN A 5 13.37 26.01 10.00
N LEU A 6 14.51 25.59 10.56
CA LEU A 6 15.18 24.34 10.19
C LEU A 6 14.38 23.11 10.65
N LEU A 7 13.79 23.17 11.85
CA LEU A 7 12.94 22.10 12.39
C LEU A 7 11.69 21.84 11.52
N TRP A 8 11.08 22.91 10.98
CA TRP A 8 9.94 22.81 10.07
C TRP A 8 10.29 22.14 8.74
N LEU A 9 11.47 22.42 8.19
CA LEU A 9 11.92 21.84 6.93
C LEU A 9 12.20 20.33 7.05
N VAL A 10 12.72 19.89 8.21
CA VAL A 10 12.96 18.46 8.50
C VAL A 10 11.64 17.69 8.63
N SER A 11 10.58 18.31 9.17
CA SER A 11 9.24 17.69 9.28
C SER A 11 8.54 17.46 7.93
N LEU A 12 8.89 18.20 6.88
CA LEU A 12 8.34 18.00 5.53
C LEU A 12 8.90 16.76 4.82
N VAL A 13 10.09 16.28 5.23
CA VAL A 13 10.78 15.15 4.61
C VAL A 13 10.36 13.81 5.24
N SER A 14 9.70 13.82 6.40
CA SER A 14 9.22 12.61 7.08
C SER A 14 7.86 12.11 6.59
N ALA A 15 7.34 12.62 5.47
CA ALA A 15 6.21 11.98 4.80
C ALA A 15 6.73 10.67 4.20
N ALA A 16 6.49 9.56 4.92
CA ALA A 16 6.75 8.23 4.40
C ALA A 16 6.12 8.11 3.00
N PRO A 17 6.80 7.48 2.03
CA PRO A 17 6.17 7.21 0.74
C PRO A 17 4.97 6.32 1.01
N LEU A 18 3.77 6.89 0.89
CA LEU A 18 2.56 6.10 0.72
C LEU A 18 2.73 5.47 -0.66
N TYR A 19 2.94 4.15 -0.71
CA TYR A 19 2.92 3.39 -1.95
C TYR A 19 1.51 3.39 -2.53
N ALA A 20 1.10 4.53 -3.07
CA ALA A 20 -0.11 4.66 -3.86
C ALA A 20 0.20 4.25 -5.30
N ALA A 21 -0.81 3.75 -6.00
CA ALA A 21 -0.70 3.53 -7.43
C ALA A 21 -0.43 4.86 -8.16
N ASP A 22 0.34 4.81 -9.25
CA ASP A 22 0.47 5.94 -10.14
C ASP A 22 -0.85 6.15 -10.89
N VAL A 23 -1.49 7.30 -10.64
CA VAL A 23 -2.78 7.66 -11.22
C VAL A 23 -2.53 8.66 -12.34
N PRO A 24 -2.92 8.35 -13.59
CA PRO A 24 -2.78 9.28 -14.69
C PRO A 24 -3.42 10.64 -14.40
N ALA A 25 -2.80 11.71 -14.90
CA ALA A 25 -3.26 13.07 -14.67
C ALA A 25 -4.74 13.26 -15.08
N ASN A 26 -5.50 13.97 -14.24
CA ASN A 26 -6.93 14.24 -14.43
C ASN A 26 -7.88 13.03 -14.35
N THR A 27 -7.42 11.88 -13.85
CA THR A 27 -8.31 10.74 -13.60
C THR A 27 -9.23 11.04 -12.41
N PRO A 28 -10.57 11.08 -12.58
CA PRO A 28 -11.48 11.25 -11.45
C PRO A 28 -11.49 9.98 -10.61
N LEU A 29 -11.16 10.10 -9.33
CA LEU A 29 -11.19 8.99 -8.39
C LEU A 29 -12.57 8.84 -7.76
N ALA A 30 -12.99 7.59 -7.53
CA ALA A 30 -14.19 7.31 -6.77
C ALA A 30 -14.07 7.85 -5.33
N PRO A 31 -15.17 8.36 -4.72
CA PRO A 31 -15.15 8.80 -3.32
C PRO A 31 -14.74 7.71 -2.33
N GLN A 32 -14.97 6.44 -2.68
CA GLN A 32 -14.59 5.28 -1.88
C GLN A 32 -13.67 4.36 -2.69
N GLN A 33 -12.51 4.04 -2.11
CA GLN A 33 -11.51 3.15 -2.71
C GLN A 33 -11.67 1.75 -2.11
N VAL A 34 -12.61 0.97 -2.62
CA VAL A 34 -12.83 -0.43 -2.21
C VAL A 34 -12.76 -1.33 -3.43
N PHE A 35 -11.85 -2.30 -3.36
CA PHE A 35 -11.69 -3.33 -4.38
C PHE A 35 -12.14 -4.69 -3.82
N ARG A 36 -12.89 -5.45 -4.63
CA ARG A 36 -13.37 -6.80 -4.29
C ARG A 36 -13.07 -7.70 -5.48
N TYR A 37 -12.34 -8.78 -5.24
CA TYR A 37 -12.01 -9.76 -6.26
C TYR A 37 -12.30 -11.18 -5.75
N ASN A 38 -12.54 -12.10 -6.69
CA ASN A 38 -12.69 -13.52 -6.37
C ASN A 38 -11.32 -14.19 -6.43
N ASN A 39 -10.89 -14.77 -5.31
CA ASN A 39 -9.61 -15.45 -5.21
C ASN A 39 -9.70 -16.98 -5.44
N HIS A 40 -10.75 -17.43 -6.14
CA HIS A 40 -11.00 -18.82 -6.53
C HIS A 40 -11.38 -19.77 -5.38
N SER A 41 -10.56 -19.87 -4.33
CA SER A 41 -10.72 -20.78 -3.20
C SER A 41 -10.17 -20.16 -1.91
N ASP A 42 -10.39 -20.82 -0.79
CA ASP A 42 -9.75 -20.44 0.47
C ASP A 42 -8.25 -20.79 0.43
N PRO A 43 -7.36 -19.91 0.93
CA PRO A 43 -5.93 -20.17 1.01
C PRO A 43 -5.63 -21.21 2.11
N GLY A 44 -4.59 -22.04 1.91
CA GLY A 44 -4.18 -23.02 2.92
C GLY A 44 -3.42 -22.38 4.09
N THR A 45 -2.73 -21.27 3.82
CA THR A 45 -1.98 -20.49 4.81
C THR A 45 -1.78 -19.05 4.31
N LEU A 46 -1.55 -18.13 5.25
CA LEU A 46 -1.12 -16.75 4.95
C LEU A 46 0.31 -16.47 5.46
N ASP A 47 0.96 -17.47 6.06
CA ASP A 47 2.37 -17.40 6.43
C ASP A 47 3.22 -17.40 5.16
N PRO A 48 3.93 -16.30 4.81
CA PRO A 48 4.69 -16.20 3.56
C PRO A 48 5.75 -17.28 3.39
N GLN A 49 6.21 -17.88 4.50
CA GLN A 49 7.22 -18.95 4.46
C GLN A 49 6.61 -20.33 4.15
N LYS A 50 5.29 -20.42 4.09
CA LYS A 50 4.55 -21.67 3.87
C LYS A 50 3.58 -21.61 2.69
N VAL A 51 3.47 -20.46 2.03
CA VAL A 51 2.66 -20.31 0.81
C VAL A 51 3.41 -20.93 -0.36
N GLU A 52 2.77 -21.90 -1.02
CA GLU A 52 3.27 -22.53 -2.24
C GLU A 52 2.26 -22.39 -3.40
N GLU A 53 1.01 -22.06 -3.09
CA GLU A 53 -0.09 -21.94 -4.02
C GLU A 53 -0.38 -20.49 -4.46
N ASN A 54 -0.91 -20.33 -5.69
CA ASN A 54 -1.21 -19.01 -6.26
C ASN A 54 -2.37 -18.30 -5.53
N THR A 55 -3.32 -19.06 -4.98
CA THR A 55 -4.46 -18.52 -4.22
C THR A 55 -3.96 -17.67 -3.05
N ALA A 56 -3.04 -18.16 -2.22
CA ALA A 56 -2.52 -17.39 -1.10
C ALA A 56 -1.50 -16.31 -1.51
N ALA A 57 -0.79 -16.51 -2.63
CA ALA A 57 0.27 -15.61 -3.08
C ALA A 57 -0.22 -14.17 -3.29
N GLN A 58 -1.38 -13.97 -3.92
CA GLN A 58 -1.92 -12.63 -4.16
C GLN A 58 -2.24 -11.89 -2.85
N ILE A 59 -2.81 -12.60 -1.87
CA ILE A 59 -3.12 -12.04 -0.55
C ILE A 59 -1.82 -11.69 0.19
N VAL A 60 -0.81 -12.58 0.13
CA VAL A 60 0.49 -12.33 0.79
C VAL A 60 1.20 -11.12 0.19
N LEU A 61 1.17 -10.93 -1.13
CA LEU A 61 1.72 -9.75 -1.80
C LEU A 61 1.06 -8.43 -1.38
N ASP A 62 -0.23 -8.47 -1.02
CA ASP A 62 -0.95 -7.29 -0.53
C ASP A 62 -0.64 -6.99 0.96
N LEU A 63 -0.18 -7.98 1.73
CA LEU A 63 0.03 -7.88 3.18
C LEU A 63 1.47 -7.56 3.61
N PHE A 64 2.48 -7.95 2.81
CA PHE A 64 3.91 -7.93 3.18
C PHE A 64 4.76 -7.23 2.12
#